data_AF-A0A2V9XQ98-F1
#
_entry.id   AF-A0A2V9XQ98-F1
#
_cell.length_a   1.000
_cell.length_b   1.000
_cell.length_c   1.000
_cell.angle_alpha   90.00
_cell.angle_beta   90.00
_cell.angle_gamma   90.00
#
_symmetry.space_group_name_H-M   'P 1'
#
loop_
_entity.id
_entity.type
_entity.pdbx_description
1 polymer ?
#
loop_
_entity_poly.entity_id
_entity_poly.type
_entity_poly.pdbx_seq_one_letter_code
_entity_poly.pdbx_strand_id
1 'polypeptide(L)'
;MGFVADPANCLNTGGDYNLDGIGNDRPNATARNVNASHDQWANGFNLPDTFFTSPCLGCVGNLGRNTFVGPAFWAADMSIFKDFNFSERVRLQFRAEAFNVFNHTNFQLPGANFARKNGIDALNFGQAGGTFNPRNVQFGFKLTY
;
A
#
# COMPACT_ATOMS: atom_id res chain seq x y z
N MET A 1 5.84 -2.50 35.25
CA MET A 1 7.08 -2.48 34.45
C MET A 1 7.52 -1.02 34.43
N GLY A 2 8.64 -0.71 35.08
CA GLY A 2 9.05 0.66 35.39
C GLY A 2 9.74 1.34 34.21
N PHE A 3 9.37 2.60 33.96
CA PHE A 3 10.06 3.49 33.05
C PHE A 3 11.39 3.91 33.71
N VAL A 4 12.53 3.55 33.13
CA VAL A 4 13.84 4.01 33.58
C VAL A 4 14.34 5.01 32.55
N ALA A 5 14.05 6.29 32.78
CA ALA A 5 14.82 7.36 32.16
C ALA A 5 16.16 7.43 32.90
N ASP A 6 17.27 7.09 32.26
CA ASP A 6 18.61 7.35 32.80
C ASP A 6 18.82 8.89 32.77
N PRO A 7 18.89 9.58 33.93
CA PRO A 7 19.06 11.02 33.96
C PRO A 7 20.47 11.45 33.49
N ALA A 8 21.43 10.54 33.43
CA ALA A 8 22.81 10.82 33.04
C ALA A 8 23.02 10.71 31.52
N ASN A 9 22.20 9.94 30.82
CA ASN A 9 22.25 9.78 29.38
C ASN A 9 20.82 9.80 28.84
N CYS A 10 20.43 10.89 28.19
CA CYS A 10 19.19 11.04 27.43
C CYS A 10 19.12 10.09 26.22
N LEU A 11 19.22 8.78 26.46
CA LEU A 11 19.25 7.73 25.45
C LEU A 11 17.86 7.11 25.35
N ASN A 12 17.14 7.44 24.28
CA ASN A 12 15.93 6.75 23.90
C ASN A 12 16.29 5.33 23.42
N THR A 13 16.16 4.35 24.30
CA THR A 13 16.48 2.93 24.02
C THR A 13 15.29 2.14 23.44
N GLY A 14 14.14 2.79 23.19
CA GLY A 14 12.89 2.11 22.81
C GLY A 14 12.08 2.75 21.69
N GLY A 15 12.56 3.82 21.04
CA GLY A 15 11.81 4.54 20.00
C GLY A 15 10.67 5.43 20.52
N ASP A 16 10.58 5.64 21.83
CA ASP A 16 9.68 6.59 22.52
C ASP A 16 10.40 7.93 22.68
N TYR A 17 10.38 8.72 21.61
CA TYR A 17 11.04 10.02 21.53
C TYR A 17 10.25 11.11 22.24
N ASN A 18 8.92 11.01 22.30
CA ASN A 18 8.07 12.03 22.90
C ASN A 18 7.83 11.82 24.42
N LEU A 19 8.31 10.71 24.99
CA LEU A 19 8.20 10.32 26.40
C LEU A 19 6.76 10.09 26.89
N ASP A 20 5.86 9.63 26.02
CA ASP A 20 4.46 9.32 26.36
C ASP A 20 4.25 7.86 26.80
N GLY A 21 5.29 7.03 26.78
CA GLY A 21 5.24 5.62 27.12
C GLY A 21 4.82 4.70 25.96
N ILE A 22 4.74 5.22 24.73
CA ILE A 22 4.36 4.49 23.52
C ILE A 22 5.45 4.66 22.44
N GLY A 23 6.12 3.56 22.06
CA GLY A 23 7.18 3.57 21.03
C GLY A 23 6.69 3.64 19.57
N ASN A 24 5.60 4.34 19.27
CA ASN A 24 5.05 4.52 17.92
C ASN A 24 5.23 5.96 17.41
N ASP A 25 6.41 6.52 17.68
CA ASP A 25 6.72 7.88 17.34
C ASP A 25 7.12 8.05 15.88
N ARG A 26 6.72 9.17 15.31
CA ARG A 26 7.13 9.56 13.97
C ARG A 26 8.56 10.11 14.01
N PRO A 27 9.41 9.77 13.03
CA PRO A 27 10.72 10.40 12.90
C PRO A 27 10.58 11.85 12.40
N ASN A 28 11.70 12.57 12.38
CA ASN A 28 11.85 13.73 11.53
C ASN A 28 12.08 13.29 10.09
N ALA A 29 11.57 14.05 9.13
CA ALA A 29 11.75 13.90 7.70
C ALA A 29 12.23 15.20 7.06
N THR A 30 13.04 15.10 6.01
CA THR A 30 13.52 16.25 5.23
C THR A 30 12.46 16.83 4.30
N ALA A 31 11.44 16.04 3.94
CA ALA A 31 10.33 16.47 3.10
C ALA A 31 8.98 16.16 3.76
N ARG A 32 7.99 17.04 3.49
CA ARG A 32 6.61 16.87 3.96
C ARG A 32 5.71 16.15 2.95
N ASN A 33 6.17 15.98 1.72
CA ASN A 33 5.48 15.28 0.64
C ASN A 33 6.52 14.54 -0.21
N VAL A 34 6.30 13.25 -0.43
CA VAL A 34 7.08 12.37 -1.31
C VAL A 34 6.13 11.79 -2.33
N ASN A 35 6.33 12.19 -3.58
CA ASN A 35 5.60 11.64 -4.71
C ASN A 35 6.42 10.51 -5.33
N ALA A 36 6.25 9.30 -4.81
CA ALA A 36 6.96 8.13 -5.29
C ALA A 36 6.36 7.63 -6.60
N SER A 37 7.22 7.24 -7.54
CA SER A 37 6.81 6.64 -8.81
C SER A 37 6.17 5.26 -8.61
N HIS A 38 5.47 4.79 -9.64
CA HIS A 38 4.88 3.44 -9.64
C HIS A 38 5.94 2.35 -9.36
N ASP A 39 7.14 2.48 -9.93
CA ASP A 39 8.24 1.54 -9.72
C ASP A 39 8.82 1.63 -8.30
N GLN A 40 8.85 2.82 -7.72
CA GLN A 40 9.28 3.02 -6.32
C GLN A 40 8.28 2.38 -5.35
N TRP A 41 6.98 2.40 -5.65
CA TRP A 41 5.99 1.67 -4.87
C TRP A 41 6.15 0.14 -4.97
N ALA A 42 6.65 -0.38 -6.09
CA ALA A 42 6.92 -1.80 -6.26
C ALA A 42 8.20 -2.26 -5.52
N ASN A 43 9.28 -1.47 -5.65
CA ASN A 43 10.63 -1.90 -5.26
C ASN A 43 11.15 -1.26 -3.98
N GLY A 44 10.55 -0.15 -3.53
CA GLY A 44 10.98 0.61 -2.36
C GLY A 44 11.26 2.07 -2.71
N PHE A 45 11.11 2.95 -1.72
CA PHE A 45 11.44 4.36 -1.88
C PHE A 45 12.96 4.54 -1.87
N ASN A 46 13.54 5.04 -2.96
CA ASN A 46 14.97 5.36 -3.05
C ASN A 46 15.26 6.70 -2.35
N LEU A 47 15.07 6.73 -1.02
CA LEU A 47 15.29 7.91 -0.19
C LEU A 47 16.77 7.97 0.24
N PRO A 48 17.36 9.17 0.38
CA PRO A 48 18.69 9.30 0.95
C PRO A 48 18.68 8.84 2.41
N ASP A 49 19.80 8.31 2.92
CA ASP A 49 19.92 7.85 4.32
C ASP A 49 19.61 8.95 5.34
N THR A 50 19.79 10.22 4.95
CA THR A 50 19.49 11.39 5.77
C THR A 50 18.02 11.83 5.69
N PHE A 51 17.16 11.10 4.97
CA PHE A 51 15.76 11.47 4.82
C PHE A 51 15.04 11.42 6.16
N PHE A 52 15.29 10.38 6.96
CA PHE A 52 14.76 10.25 8.31
C PHE A 52 15.83 10.55 9.35
N THR A 53 15.48 11.34 10.35
CA THR A 53 16.34 11.58 11.51
C THR A 53 15.56 11.41 12.80
N SER A 54 16.29 11.09 13.86
CA SER A 54 15.75 10.99 15.20
C SER A 54 15.28 12.37 15.71
N PRO A 55 14.06 12.50 16.26
CA PRO A 55 13.65 13.69 17.00
C PRO A 55 14.50 13.91 18.26
N CYS A 56 14.54 15.14 18.77
CA CYS A 56 15.10 15.38 20.10
C CYS A 56 14.29 14.63 21.17
N LEU A 57 14.93 14.26 22.28
CA LEU A 57 14.23 13.61 23.40
C LEU A 57 13.19 14.57 23.99
N GLY A 58 11.96 14.09 24.18
CA GLY A 58 10.79 14.88 24.57
C GLY A 58 10.14 15.66 23.42
N CYS A 59 10.57 15.45 22.17
CA CYS A 59 10.05 16.14 21.00
C CYS A 59 9.22 15.21 20.11
N VAL A 60 8.15 15.75 19.52
CA VAL A 60 7.39 15.06 18.47
C VAL A 60 8.10 15.24 17.13
N GLY A 61 8.27 14.16 16.38
CA GLY A 61 8.87 14.22 15.03
C GLY A 61 8.02 15.02 14.04
N ASN A 62 8.67 15.57 13.02
CA ASN A 62 8.04 16.48 12.06
C ASN A 62 7.39 15.76 10.85
N LEU A 63 7.50 14.43 10.72
CA LEU A 63 6.92 13.68 9.60
C LEU A 63 5.39 13.80 9.64
N GLY A 64 4.84 14.42 8.59
CA GLY A 64 3.40 14.65 8.48
C GLY A 64 2.59 13.39 8.17
N ARG A 65 1.30 13.43 8.47
CA ARG A 65 0.34 12.46 7.93
C ARG A 65 0.28 12.61 6.41
N ASN A 66 0.17 11.49 5.69
CA ASN A 66 0.10 11.45 4.22
C ASN A 66 1.34 12.00 3.50
N THR A 67 2.52 11.97 4.14
CA THR A 67 3.79 12.37 3.48
C THR A 67 4.08 11.50 2.26
N PHE A 68 3.72 10.21 2.29
CA PHE A 68 3.82 9.31 1.15
C PHE A 68 2.45 9.11 0.53
N VAL A 69 2.30 9.50 -0.73
CA VAL A 69 1.04 9.39 -1.48
C VAL A 69 1.16 8.26 -2.49
N GLY A 70 0.15 7.38 -2.52
CA GLY A 70 0.06 6.28 -3.45
C GLY A 70 -0.07 6.74 -4.90
N PRO A 71 0.28 5.88 -5.87
CA PRO A 71 -0.05 6.14 -7.26
C PRO A 71 -1.57 6.08 -7.44
N ALA A 72 -2.06 6.67 -8.52
CA ALA A 72 -3.48 6.64 -8.84
C ALA A 72 -3.98 5.21 -9.01
N PHE A 73 -5.17 4.93 -8.45
CA PHE A 73 -5.87 3.68 -8.66
C PHE A 73 -6.77 3.81 -9.89
N TRP A 74 -6.66 2.87 -10.83
CA TRP A 74 -7.64 2.72 -11.91
C TRP A 74 -7.70 1.28 -12.43
N ALA A 75 -8.89 0.87 -12.84
CA ALA A 75 -9.12 -0.41 -13.48
C ALA A 75 -10.18 -0.21 -14.56
N ALA A 76 -10.08 -0.99 -15.63
CA ALA A 76 -11.09 -1.06 -16.67
C ALA A 76 -11.56 -2.50 -16.80
N ASP A 77 -12.87 -2.70 -16.72
CA ASP A 77 -13.52 -4.01 -16.80
C ASP A 77 -14.34 -4.08 -18.08
N MET A 78 -14.33 -5.23 -18.74
CA MET A 78 -14.97 -5.43 -20.03
C MET A 78 -15.73 -6.75 -20.06
N SER A 79 -16.94 -6.72 -20.61
CA SER A 79 -17.75 -7.92 -20.81
C SER A 79 -18.31 -7.97 -22.23
N ILE A 80 -18.15 -9.11 -22.89
CA ILE A 80 -18.62 -9.38 -24.24
C ILE A 80 -19.60 -10.54 -24.19
N PHE A 81 -20.77 -10.35 -24.81
CA PHE A 81 -21.83 -11.33 -24.87
C PHE A 81 -22.17 -11.62 -26.32
N LYS A 82 -22.26 -12.91 -26.67
CA LYS A 82 -22.69 -13.34 -28.00
C LYS A 82 -23.76 -14.40 -27.89
N ASP A 83 -24.88 -14.14 -28.54
CA ASP A 83 -25.96 -15.11 -28.68
C ASP A 83 -25.84 -15.86 -29.99
N PHE A 84 -25.91 -17.18 -29.88
CA PHE A 84 -26.03 -18.13 -30.98
C PHE A 84 -27.46 -18.69 -30.95
N ASN A 85 -28.26 -18.35 -31.94
CA ASN A 85 -29.61 -18.87 -32.10
C ASN A 85 -29.55 -20.10 -33.01
N PHE A 86 -29.79 -21.28 -32.44
CA PHE A 86 -29.79 -22.53 -33.19
C PHE A 86 -31.18 -22.87 -33.74
N SER A 87 -32.24 -22.55 -32.99
CA SER A 87 -33.64 -22.67 -33.41
C SER A 87 -34.51 -21.63 -32.72
N GLU A 88 -35.81 -21.64 -32.98
CA GLU A 88 -36.79 -20.75 -32.31
C GLU A 88 -36.88 -20.97 -30.80
N ARG A 89 -36.48 -22.16 -30.32
CA ARG A 89 -36.54 -22.54 -28.90
C ARG A 89 -35.15 -22.62 -28.27
N VAL A 90 -34.12 -22.98 -29.05
CA VAL A 90 -32.76 -23.23 -28.55
C VAL A 90 -31.83 -22.05 -28.83
N ARG A 91 -31.35 -21.40 -27.75
CA ARG A 91 -30.36 -20.33 -27.77
C ARG A 91 -29.21 -20.63 -26.83
N LEU A 92 -27.99 -20.43 -27.31
CA LEU A 92 -26.77 -20.48 -26.51
C LEU A 92 -26.19 -19.08 -26.40
N GLN A 93 -25.98 -18.62 -25.18
CA GLN A 93 -25.27 -17.38 -24.91
C GLN A 93 -23.86 -17.68 -24.43
N PHE A 94 -22.87 -17.17 -25.14
CA PHE A 94 -21.48 -17.10 -24.71
C PHE A 94 -21.22 -15.76 -24.02
N ARG A 95 -20.48 -15.81 -22.92
CA ARG A 95 -20.08 -14.67 -22.10
C ARG A 95 -18.57 -14.73 -21.90
N ALA A 96 -17.88 -13.63 -22.17
CA ALA A 96 -16.49 -13.43 -21.81
C ALA A 96 -16.41 -12.16 -20.99
N GLU A 97 -15.86 -12.25 -19.78
CA GLU A 97 -15.73 -11.12 -18.87
C GLU A 97 -14.25 -11.01 -18.45
N ALA A 98 -13.71 -9.81 -18.51
CA ALA A 98 -12.33 -9.50 -18.16
C ALA A 98 -12.32 -8.35 -17.15
N PHE A 99 -11.83 -8.62 -15.95
CA PHE A 99 -11.55 -7.62 -14.93
C PHE A 99 -10.11 -7.14 -15.05
N ASN A 100 -9.88 -5.84 -14.86
CA ASN A 100 -8.57 -5.21 -15.06
C ASN A 100 -7.97 -5.57 -16.44
N VAL A 101 -8.69 -5.25 -17.52
CA VAL A 101 -8.39 -5.67 -18.90
C VAL A 101 -6.98 -5.25 -19.36
N PHE A 102 -6.51 -4.09 -18.92
CA PHE A 102 -5.17 -3.58 -19.21
C PHE A 102 -4.07 -4.16 -18.31
N ASN A 103 -4.43 -4.99 -17.33
CA ASN A 103 -3.53 -5.55 -16.32
C ASN A 103 -2.72 -4.45 -15.61
N HIS A 104 -3.37 -3.35 -15.25
CA HIS A 104 -2.75 -2.29 -14.49
C HIS A 104 -2.56 -2.74 -13.04
N THR A 105 -1.31 -2.71 -12.56
CA THR A 105 -0.99 -3.08 -11.18
C THR A 105 -1.49 -1.99 -10.23
N ASN A 106 -2.55 -2.27 -9.50
CA ASN A 106 -3.03 -1.36 -8.46
C ASN A 106 -2.40 -1.75 -7.12
N PHE A 107 -1.69 -0.83 -6.47
CA PHE A 107 -1.03 -1.09 -5.19
C PHE A 107 -1.97 -0.90 -4.00
N GLN A 108 -1.84 -1.77 -3.02
CA GLN A 108 -2.43 -1.57 -1.70
C GLN A 108 -1.43 -0.79 -0.85
N LEU A 109 -1.88 0.32 -0.27
CA LEU A 109 -1.04 1.11 0.63
C LEU A 109 -0.71 0.29 1.88
N PRO A 110 0.55 0.33 2.36
CA PRO A 110 0.93 -0.29 3.61
C PRO A 110 0.16 0.44 4.74
N GLY A 111 -0.83 -0.25 5.31
CA GLY A 111 -1.65 0.22 6.42
C GLY A 111 -1.51 -0.70 7.62
N ALA A 112 -2.43 -0.60 8.59
CA ALA A 112 -2.41 -1.41 9.81
C ALA A 112 -2.36 -2.94 9.55
N ASN A 113 -2.94 -3.40 8.44
CA ASN A 113 -2.93 -4.82 8.05
C ASN A 113 -1.59 -5.28 7.43
N PHE A 114 -0.70 -4.36 7.10
CA PHE A 114 0.62 -4.62 6.51
C PHE A 114 1.75 -4.15 7.46
N ALA A 115 1.52 -4.34 8.77
CA ALA A 115 2.12 -3.66 9.92
C ALA A 115 3.66 -3.59 10.03
N ARG A 116 4.41 -4.13 9.07
CA ARG A 116 5.87 -4.01 9.06
C ARG A 116 6.43 -3.15 7.92
N LYS A 117 5.69 -2.89 6.84
CA LYS A 117 6.23 -2.10 5.71
C LYS A 117 6.36 -0.59 5.97
N ASN A 118 5.78 -0.11 7.08
CA ASN A 118 5.84 1.30 7.50
C ASN A 118 6.88 1.58 8.58
N GLY A 119 7.52 0.54 9.14
CA GLY A 119 8.65 0.73 10.07
C GLY A 119 9.89 1.09 9.26
N ILE A 120 10.56 2.19 9.62
CA ILE A 120 11.80 2.63 8.95
C ILE A 120 12.95 1.62 9.11
N ASP A 121 12.84 0.73 10.09
CA ASP A 121 13.74 -0.39 10.39
C ASP A 121 13.39 -1.67 9.62
N ALA A 122 12.29 -1.67 8.87
CA ALA A 122 11.86 -2.85 8.13
C ALA A 122 12.62 -3.01 6.81
N LEU A 123 13.02 -4.24 6.50
CA LEU A 123 13.71 -4.61 5.25
C LEU A 123 12.94 -4.24 3.98
N ASN A 124 11.61 -4.15 4.07
CA ASN A 124 10.72 -3.81 2.97
C ASN A 124 10.06 -2.43 3.15
N PHE A 125 10.69 -1.56 3.94
CA PHE A 125 10.26 -0.19 4.08
C PHE A 125 10.09 0.48 2.72
N GLY A 126 8.99 1.23 2.57
CA GLY A 126 8.70 1.97 1.34
C GLY A 126 8.18 1.14 0.17
N GLN A 127 7.91 -0.15 0.35
CA GLN A 127 7.20 -0.97 -0.63
C GLN A 127 5.70 -1.00 -0.34
N ALA A 128 4.88 -1.12 -1.39
CA ALA A 128 3.45 -1.31 -1.29
C ALA A 128 3.09 -2.51 -0.38
N GLY A 129 2.01 -2.40 0.40
CA GLY A 129 1.50 -3.48 1.27
C GLY A 129 1.22 -4.77 0.49
N GLY A 130 0.71 -4.61 -0.73
CA GLY A 130 0.38 -5.68 -1.65
C GLY A 130 -0.12 -5.09 -2.97
N THR A 131 -0.79 -5.92 -3.77
CA THR A 131 -1.47 -5.50 -5.00
C THR A 131 -2.92 -5.94 -4.96
N PHE A 132 -3.78 -5.17 -5.60
CA PHE A 132 -5.14 -5.61 -5.90
C PHE A 132 -5.12 -6.66 -7.01
N ASN A 133 -6.30 -7.21 -7.33
CA ASN A 133 -6.42 -8.30 -8.28
C ASN A 133 -5.77 -7.95 -9.64
N PRO A 134 -4.93 -8.85 -10.18
CA PRO A 134 -4.43 -8.73 -11.54
C PRO A 134 -5.58 -8.97 -12.53
N ARG A 135 -5.26 -8.91 -13.82
CA ARG A 135 -6.25 -9.26 -14.85
C ARG A 135 -6.83 -10.65 -14.62
N ASN A 136 -8.16 -10.71 -14.54
CA ASN A 136 -8.89 -11.96 -14.43
C ASN A 136 -9.86 -12.08 -15.61
N VAL A 137 -9.84 -13.22 -16.30
CA VAL A 137 -10.73 -13.47 -17.43
C VAL A 137 -11.55 -14.71 -17.14
N GLN A 138 -12.86 -14.60 -17.30
CA GLN A 138 -13.81 -15.68 -17.08
C GLN A 138 -14.73 -15.85 -18.28
N PHE A 139 -15.10 -17.11 -18.52
CA PHE A 139 -15.98 -17.51 -19.61
C PHE A 139 -17.22 -18.21 -19.04
N GLY A 140 -18.37 -17.93 -19.64
CA GLY A 140 -19.64 -18.52 -19.25
C GLY A 140 -20.48 -18.91 -20.45
N PHE A 141 -21.21 -20.01 -20.30
CA PHE A 141 -22.19 -20.46 -21.28
C PHE A 141 -23.56 -20.57 -20.61
N LYS A 142 -24.59 -20.08 -21.28
CA LYS A 142 -25.99 -20.27 -20.86
C LYS A 142 -26.78 -20.86 -22.02
N LEU A 143 -27.34 -22.04 -21.82
CA LEU A 143 -28.28 -22.67 -22.75
C LEU A 143 -29.71 -22.33 -22.32
N THR A 144 -30.56 -21.97 -23.27
CA THR A 144 -32.01 -21.78 -23.09
C THR A 144 -32.71 -22.62 -24.16
N TYR A 145 -33.76 -23.35 -23.77
CA TYR A 145 -34.50 -24.32 -24.59
C TYR A 145 -36.00 -24.27 -24.31
#